data_AF-A0A2V8ZTB6-F1
#
_entry.id   AF-A0A2V8ZTB6-F1
#
_cell.length_a   1.000
_cell.length_b   1.000
_cell.length_c   1.000
_cell.angle_alpha   90.00
_cell.angle_beta   90.00
_cell.angle_gamma   90.00
#
_symmetry.space_group_name_H-M   'P 1'
#
loop_
_entity.id
_entity.type
_entity.pdbx_description
1 polymer ?
#
loop_
_entity_poly.entity_id
_entity_poly.type
_entity_poly.pdbx_seq_one_letter_code
_entity_poly.pdbx_strand_id
1 'polypeptide(L)'
;MKPFACQVISEASFRLPEGHALELKLKQFPTAGRGVDVRIETPYRDAGFTSHLPVYLTFDCTLEASDLNEAVQVATLTAAVLIPAIAVAANASYLDPSILVAYDADPATTRHPLLFNHLFLNENSVLAGSREIAPSLILPIVERLVAHHDAERLHRSMVHYNEALLVWRPGTELRAVESLFLVAETVAPVALASYQAMNRLSDQELALTWKDVIAGPRCPKCNHAWIRRGDLVAGARRKLVFDDKTEVYRRAKRVSDGLEHGFQNLPALQEDARTCRDEAAALVRKCLLGLLFTPEEPPTPILAAPFDKPLRRDPVDRQLTMNLNGAAGALAPVGHRHPVIRVQQTIKDLVLRPDGSAEITTEGTYNFSFADGVVADNLVTGFGSRATTFNIKDVVVRRGTESKGAV
;
A
#
# COMPACT_ATOMS: atom_id res chain seq x y z
N MET A 1 15.18 22.00 26.51
CA MET A 1 14.19 21.45 25.58
C MET A 1 12.97 22.35 25.62
N LYS A 2 12.28 22.52 24.50
CA LYS A 2 11.09 23.35 24.36
C LYS A 2 9.96 22.53 23.73
N PRO A 3 8.69 22.85 24.00
CA PRO A 3 7.58 22.17 23.36
C PRO A 3 7.44 22.61 21.89
N PHE A 4 7.19 21.65 21.01
CA PHE A 4 6.88 21.85 19.60
C PHE A 4 5.60 21.12 19.23
N ALA A 5 4.84 21.71 18.31
CA ALA A 5 3.72 21.07 17.65
C ALA A 5 4.07 20.88 16.18
N CYS A 6 3.89 19.67 15.67
CA CYS A 6 4.20 19.28 14.30
C CYS A 6 3.01 18.51 13.72
N GLN A 7 2.62 18.83 12.50
CA GLN A 7 1.65 18.05 11.74
C GLN A 7 2.37 17.43 10.54
N VAL A 8 2.40 16.12 10.53
CA VAL A 8 2.92 15.31 9.42
C VAL A 8 1.74 14.69 8.69
N ILE A 9 1.81 14.61 7.36
CA ILE A 9 0.72 14.05 6.55
C ILE A 9 1.22 12.96 5.62
N SER A 10 0.30 12.08 5.22
CA SER A 10 0.55 11.06 4.20
C SER A 10 -0.68 10.84 3.33
N GLU A 11 -0.45 10.61 2.04
CA GLU A 11 -1.48 10.07 1.14
C GLU A 11 -1.61 8.56 1.35
N ALA A 12 -2.71 8.14 1.97
CA ALA A 12 -3.01 6.74 2.25
C ALA A 12 -4.22 6.26 1.47
N SER A 13 -4.16 5.02 0.99
CA SER A 13 -5.30 4.27 0.44
C SER A 13 -6.21 3.70 1.55
N PHE A 14 -6.15 4.31 2.74
CA PHE A 14 -6.99 4.00 3.88
C PHE A 14 -7.27 5.27 4.68
N ARG A 15 -8.33 5.22 5.49
CA ARG A 15 -8.80 6.35 6.31
C ARG A 15 -9.36 5.87 7.63
N LEU A 16 -9.29 6.73 8.64
CA LEU A 16 -10.10 6.56 9.86
C LEU A 16 -11.53 7.06 9.59
N PRO A 17 -12.56 6.51 10.26
CA PRO A 17 -13.92 7.03 10.14
C PRO A 17 -13.98 8.51 10.51
N GLU A 18 -14.92 9.24 9.91
CA GLU A 18 -15.10 10.67 10.21
C GLU A 18 -15.36 10.89 11.71
N GLY A 19 -14.72 11.92 12.28
CA GLY A 19 -14.79 12.23 13.71
C GLY A 19 -14.02 11.27 14.63
N HIS A 20 -13.32 10.27 14.10
CA HIS A 20 -12.51 9.35 14.88
C HIS A 20 -11.02 9.67 14.77
N ALA A 21 -10.30 9.44 15.86
CA ALA A 21 -8.85 9.57 15.91
C ALA A 21 -8.24 8.43 16.73
N LEU A 22 -6.96 8.18 16.49
CA LEU A 22 -6.12 7.30 17.29
C LEU A 22 -5.12 8.15 18.07
N GLU A 23 -5.18 8.11 19.39
CA GLU A 23 -4.28 8.85 20.27
C GLU A 23 -3.27 7.90 20.92
N LEU A 24 -1.99 8.21 20.78
CA LEU A 24 -0.90 7.41 21.32
C LEU A 24 0.04 8.29 22.14
N LYS A 25 0.33 7.84 23.36
CA LYS A 25 1.32 8.46 24.24
C LYS A 25 2.57 7.60 24.29
N LEU A 26 3.56 7.95 23.47
CA LEU A 26 4.74 7.12 23.27
C LEU A 26 5.82 7.61 24.21
N LYS A 27 5.95 6.99 25.39
CA LYS A 27 6.89 7.41 26.45
C LYS A 27 8.35 7.40 26.00
N GLN A 28 8.73 6.43 25.17
CA GLN A 28 10.01 6.36 24.49
C GLN A 28 9.76 5.84 23.08
N PHE A 29 10.07 6.66 22.08
CA PHE A 29 9.99 6.24 20.70
C PHE A 29 11.30 5.60 20.25
N PRO A 30 11.29 4.37 19.67
CA PRO A 30 12.49 3.60 19.35
C PRO A 30 13.55 4.37 18.55
N THR A 31 13.14 5.32 17.70
CA THR A 31 14.04 6.00 16.76
C THR A 31 14.59 7.34 17.25
N ALA A 32 14.09 7.90 18.35
CA ALA A 32 14.51 9.23 18.83
C ALA A 32 14.87 9.28 20.33
N GLY A 33 14.52 8.26 21.12
CA GLY A 33 14.72 8.29 22.58
C GLY A 33 13.96 9.43 23.28
N ARG A 34 12.92 9.96 22.62
CA ARG A 34 12.06 11.05 23.10
C ARG A 34 10.64 10.55 23.26
N GLY A 35 9.91 11.19 24.17
CA GLY A 35 8.47 11.04 24.29
C GLY A 35 7.77 11.83 23.19
N VAL A 36 6.77 11.23 22.53
CA VAL A 36 5.93 11.89 21.54
C VAL A 36 4.48 11.55 21.81
N ASP A 37 3.64 12.56 21.98
CA ASP A 37 2.20 12.40 21.96
C ASP A 37 1.75 12.61 20.52
N VAL A 38 1.08 11.61 19.94
CA VAL A 38 0.62 11.66 18.55
C VAL A 38 -0.87 11.39 18.47
N ARG A 39 -1.57 12.25 17.76
CA ARG A 39 -2.96 12.06 17.36
C ARG A 39 -2.99 11.80 15.86
N ILE A 40 -3.58 10.68 15.47
CA ILE A 40 -3.71 10.26 14.07
C ILE A 40 -5.17 10.38 13.68
N GLU A 41 -5.46 11.13 12.62
CA GLU A 41 -6.83 11.30 12.11
C GLU A 41 -6.87 11.41 10.59
N THR A 42 -8.07 11.33 10.03
CA THR A 42 -8.30 11.68 8.63
C THR A 42 -9.25 12.86 8.60
N PRO A 43 -8.78 14.07 8.22
CA PRO A 43 -9.65 15.20 7.99
C PRO A 43 -10.57 14.95 6.78
N TYR A 44 -11.81 15.40 6.90
CA TYR A 44 -12.83 15.30 5.86
C TYR A 44 -13.24 16.69 5.41
N ARG A 45 -13.29 16.89 4.09
CA ARG A 45 -13.71 18.15 3.46
C ARG A 45 -15.08 17.99 2.84
N ASP A 46 -16.01 18.88 3.18
CA ASP A 46 -17.25 19.03 2.43
C ASP A 46 -16.96 19.66 1.06
N ALA A 47 -17.21 18.90 0.00
CA ALA A 47 -17.06 19.31 -1.39
C ALA A 47 -18.41 19.39 -2.13
N GLY A 48 -19.53 19.33 -1.40
CA GLY A 48 -20.88 19.28 -1.97
C GLY A 48 -21.29 17.91 -2.53
N PHE A 49 -20.58 16.85 -2.16
CA PHE A 49 -20.91 15.46 -2.50
C PHE A 49 -21.63 14.77 -1.34
N THR A 50 -22.26 13.62 -1.62
CA THR A 50 -22.90 12.77 -0.61
C THR A 50 -21.92 12.32 0.48
N SER A 51 -20.69 11.97 0.11
CA SER A 51 -19.60 11.70 1.06
C SER A 51 -18.62 12.85 1.14
N HIS A 52 -18.25 13.25 2.36
CA HIS A 52 -17.11 14.13 2.56
C HIS A 52 -15.82 13.48 2.06
N LEU A 53 -14.93 14.30 1.51
CA LEU A 53 -13.69 13.81 0.92
C LEU A 53 -12.63 13.63 2.01
N PRO A 54 -12.08 12.42 2.20
CA PRO A 54 -10.89 12.26 3.02
C PRO A 54 -9.73 12.99 2.33
N VAL A 55 -8.95 13.74 3.10
CA VAL A 55 -7.86 14.55 2.55
C VAL A 55 -6.54 13.80 2.64
N TYR A 56 -5.94 13.77 3.83
CA TYR A 56 -4.71 13.03 4.13
C TYR A 56 -4.88 12.27 5.44
N LEU A 57 -4.04 11.28 5.69
CA LEU A 57 -3.83 10.82 7.05
C LEU A 57 -2.90 11.81 7.75
N THR A 58 -3.35 12.42 8.84
CA THR A 58 -2.56 13.37 9.64
C THR A 58 -1.97 12.67 10.86
N PHE A 59 -0.79 13.12 11.26
CA PHE A 59 -0.10 12.77 12.49
C PHE A 59 0.24 14.09 13.19
N ASP A 60 -0.62 14.49 14.12
CA ASP A 60 -0.43 15.67 14.95
C ASP A 60 0.42 15.28 16.17
N CYS A 61 1.69 15.64 16.10
CA CYS A 61 2.72 15.31 17.06
C CYS A 61 2.97 16.50 18.00
N THR A 62 2.91 16.26 19.31
CA THR A 62 3.40 17.16 20.34
C THR A 62 4.62 16.52 21.01
N LEU A 63 5.72 17.26 21.08
CA LEU A 63 6.98 16.75 21.62
C LEU A 63 7.86 17.86 22.18
N GLU A 64 8.90 17.47 22.92
CA GLU A 64 9.98 18.37 23.30
C GLU A 64 11.21 18.18 22.41
N ALA A 65 11.80 19.28 21.93
CA ALA A 65 13.03 19.28 21.14
C ALA A 65 13.96 20.44 21.54
N SER A 66 15.21 20.44 21.05
CA SER A 66 16.15 21.55 21.23
C SER A 66 15.85 22.70 20.26
N ASP A 67 15.41 22.38 19.05
CA ASP A 67 15.03 23.34 18.01
C ASP A 67 13.96 22.76 17.05
N LEU A 68 13.52 23.59 16.11
CA LEU A 68 12.49 23.24 15.13
C LEU A 68 12.91 22.10 14.19
N ASN A 69 14.20 21.99 13.85
CA ASN A 69 14.68 20.97 12.91
C ASN A 69 14.67 19.58 13.57
N GLU A 70 15.13 19.49 14.82
CA GLU A 70 15.01 18.26 15.61
C GLU A 70 13.53 17.87 15.75
N ALA A 71 12.64 18.82 16.04
CA ALA A 71 11.21 18.55 16.17
C ALA A 71 10.62 17.93 14.89
N VAL A 72 10.94 18.50 13.73
CA VAL A 72 10.49 18.01 12.41
C VAL A 72 11.03 16.60 12.12
N GLN A 73 12.31 16.34 12.41
CA GLN A 73 12.90 15.01 12.21
C GLN A 73 12.22 13.96 13.07
N VAL A 74 12.03 14.25 14.37
CA VAL A 74 11.36 13.31 15.29
C VAL A 74 9.92 13.06 14.87
N ALA A 75 9.14 14.11 14.58
CA ALA A 75 7.74 13.95 14.16
C ALA A 75 7.60 13.15 12.87
N THR A 76 8.45 13.40 11.87
CA THR A 76 8.43 12.68 10.58
C THR A 76 8.81 11.21 10.77
N LEU A 77 9.83 10.92 11.58
CA LEU A 77 10.20 9.55 11.94
C LEU A 77 9.09 8.85 12.72
N THR A 78 8.37 9.56 13.60
CA THR A 78 7.21 9.01 14.30
C THR A 78 6.14 8.55 13.32
N ALA A 79 5.75 9.40 12.37
CA ALA A 79 4.80 9.01 11.34
C ALA A 79 5.31 7.83 10.49
N ALA A 80 6.58 7.85 10.06
CA ALA A 80 7.19 6.79 9.24
C ALA A 80 7.28 5.43 9.95
N VAL A 81 7.30 5.42 11.28
CA VAL A 81 7.29 4.19 12.07
C VAL A 81 5.88 3.67 12.32
N LEU A 82 4.90 4.56 12.47
CA LEU A 82 3.52 4.19 12.78
C LEU A 82 2.72 3.77 11.53
N ILE A 83 2.86 4.52 10.43
CA ILE A 83 2.03 4.31 9.24
C ILE A 83 2.16 2.92 8.59
N PRO A 84 3.31 2.21 8.60
CA PRO A 84 3.41 0.88 8.01
C PRO A 84 2.55 -0.15 8.75
N ALA A 85 2.43 -0.01 10.07
CA ALA A 85 1.55 -0.87 10.87
C ALA A 85 0.08 -0.68 10.49
N ILE A 86 -0.33 0.57 10.28
CA ILE A 86 -1.69 0.91 9.83
C ILE A 86 -1.93 0.40 8.40
N ALA A 87 -0.93 0.48 7.53
CA ALA A 87 -1.02 0.00 6.15
C ALA A 87 -1.17 -1.52 6.07
N VAL A 88 -0.41 -2.27 6.87
CA VAL A 88 -0.56 -3.72 7.00
C VAL A 88 -1.92 -4.05 7.60
N ALA A 89 -2.37 -3.30 8.60
CA ALA A 89 -3.68 -3.43 9.21
C ALA A 89 -4.81 -3.22 8.16
N ALA A 90 -4.80 -2.12 7.44
CA ALA A 90 -5.80 -1.82 6.40
C ALA A 90 -5.62 -2.65 5.12
N ASN A 91 -4.48 -3.34 4.95
CA ASN A 91 -4.07 -4.01 3.72
C ASN A 91 -4.17 -3.06 2.51
N ALA A 92 -3.62 -1.86 2.66
CA ALA A 92 -3.74 -0.76 1.69
C ALA A 92 -2.50 0.13 1.77
N SER A 93 -2.06 0.66 0.63
CA SER A 93 -0.79 1.40 0.52
C SER A 93 -0.81 2.80 1.14
N TYR A 94 0.37 3.36 1.41
CA TYR A 94 0.58 4.78 1.73
C TYR A 94 1.81 5.35 0.98
N LEU A 95 1.86 6.68 0.81
CA LEU A 95 3.07 7.41 0.38
C LEU A 95 3.84 7.94 1.59
N ASP A 96 5.14 8.11 1.43
CA ASP A 96 6.01 8.56 2.51
C ASP A 96 5.49 9.82 3.21
N PRO A 97 5.48 9.81 4.56
CA PRO A 97 4.98 10.93 5.32
C PRO A 97 5.85 12.17 5.13
N SER A 98 5.22 13.33 5.05
CA SER A 98 5.88 14.62 4.84
C SER A 98 5.38 15.64 5.86
N ILE A 99 6.29 16.47 6.37
CA ILE A 99 5.92 17.55 7.28
C ILE A 99 5.06 18.59 6.54
N LEU A 100 3.91 18.93 7.10
CA LEU A 100 3.03 19.98 6.60
C LEU A 100 3.28 21.29 7.36
N VAL A 101 3.27 21.23 8.68
CA VAL A 101 3.52 22.39 9.54
C VAL A 101 4.28 21.99 10.81
N ALA A 102 5.18 22.85 11.29
CA ALA A 102 5.83 22.70 12.58
C ALA A 102 6.11 24.07 13.20
N TYR A 103 5.93 24.21 14.51
CA TYR A 103 6.21 25.46 15.20
C TYR A 103 6.61 25.28 16.67
N ASP A 104 7.38 26.25 17.18
CA ASP A 104 7.69 26.39 18.61
C ASP A 104 6.41 26.74 19.36
N ALA A 105 5.96 25.83 20.23
CA ALA A 105 4.72 25.97 21.00
C ALA A 105 4.98 26.49 22.43
N ASP A 106 6.19 26.99 22.72
CA ASP A 106 6.56 27.50 24.05
C ASP A 106 5.79 28.78 24.37
N PRO A 107 4.83 28.75 25.33
CA PRO A 107 4.02 29.92 25.67
C PRO A 107 4.84 31.04 26.34
N ALA A 108 6.07 30.75 26.79
CA ALA A 108 6.95 31.74 27.39
C ALA A 108 7.68 32.62 26.36
N THR A 109 7.61 32.27 25.07
CA THR A 109 8.24 33.04 24.00
C THR A 109 7.24 33.92 23.26
N THR A 110 7.70 35.04 22.73
CA THR A 110 6.90 35.94 21.87
C THR A 110 7.21 35.78 20.39
N ARG A 111 8.19 34.93 20.06
CA ARG A 111 8.66 34.66 18.70
C ARG A 111 8.73 33.15 18.50
N HIS A 112 7.84 32.65 17.66
CA HIS A 112 7.70 31.23 17.38
C HIS A 112 8.20 30.94 15.97
N PRO A 113 9.37 30.29 15.79
CA PRO A 113 9.75 29.73 14.51
C PRO A 113 8.63 28.86 13.94
N LEU A 114 8.30 29.05 12.66
CA LEU A 114 7.26 28.32 11.93
C LEU A 114 7.86 27.78 10.63
N LEU A 115 7.68 26.48 10.40
CA LEU A 115 7.83 25.83 9.12
C LEU A 115 6.43 25.52 8.59
N PHE A 116 6.16 25.89 7.33
CA PHE A 116 4.94 25.51 6.63
C PHE A 116 5.29 25.10 5.20
N ASN A 117 4.89 23.90 4.80
CA ASN A 117 5.09 23.39 3.45
C ASN A 117 3.79 23.51 2.65
N HIS A 118 3.86 24.19 1.51
CA HIS A 118 2.75 24.24 0.58
C HIS A 118 2.74 22.96 -0.27
N LEU A 119 1.81 22.04 0.03
CA LEU A 119 1.67 20.78 -0.69
C LEU A 119 0.56 20.90 -1.74
N PHE A 120 0.87 20.57 -2.99
CA PHE A 120 -0.13 20.47 -4.03
C PHE A 120 -0.90 19.17 -3.87
N LEU A 121 -2.18 19.27 -3.50
CA LEU A 121 -3.10 18.15 -3.52
C LEU A 121 -3.13 17.57 -4.94
N ASN A 122 -2.72 16.32 -5.10
CA ASN A 122 -3.04 15.59 -6.31
C ASN A 122 -4.54 15.28 -6.26
N GLU A 123 -5.37 16.01 -7.01
CA GLU A 123 -6.84 15.81 -7.01
C GLU A 123 -7.24 14.35 -7.34
N ASN A 124 -6.35 13.59 -7.99
CA ASN A 124 -6.56 12.17 -8.28
C ASN A 124 -6.34 11.25 -7.06
N SER A 125 -5.65 11.70 -6.00
CA SER A 125 -5.35 10.84 -4.83
C SER A 125 -6.60 10.45 -4.06
N VAL A 126 -7.56 11.36 -3.95
CA VAL A 126 -8.87 11.16 -3.30
C VAL A 126 -9.71 10.10 -4.02
N LEU A 127 -9.46 9.91 -5.32
CA LEU A 127 -10.22 8.97 -6.16
C LEU A 127 -9.59 7.57 -6.23
N ALA A 128 -8.40 7.36 -5.67
CA ALA A 128 -7.63 6.13 -5.84
C ALA A 128 -8.08 4.95 -4.96
N GLY A 129 -9.30 4.98 -4.42
CA GLY A 129 -9.80 4.02 -3.43
C GLY A 129 -9.19 4.25 -2.04
N SER A 130 -10.04 4.33 -1.02
CA SER A 130 -9.62 4.54 0.36
C SER A 130 -10.41 3.63 1.29
N ARG A 131 -9.78 2.64 1.92
CA ARG A 131 -10.47 1.72 2.84
C ARG A 131 -10.61 2.30 4.24
N GLU A 132 -11.79 2.19 4.82
CA GLU A 132 -12.01 2.62 6.19
C GLU A 132 -11.51 1.57 7.18
N ILE A 133 -10.83 2.02 8.24
CA ILE A 133 -10.33 1.14 9.30
C ILE A 133 -10.56 1.78 10.68
N ALA A 134 -11.19 1.03 11.58
CA ALA A 134 -11.48 1.51 12.92
C ALA A 134 -10.20 1.60 13.79
N PRO A 135 -10.04 2.64 14.64
CA PRO A 135 -8.91 2.76 15.56
C PRO A 135 -8.71 1.53 16.46
N SER A 136 -9.80 0.88 16.88
CA SER A 136 -9.76 -0.33 17.72
C SER A 136 -9.07 -1.53 17.06
N LEU A 137 -9.00 -1.57 15.73
CA LEU A 137 -8.29 -2.60 14.98
C LEU A 137 -6.79 -2.29 14.82
N ILE A 138 -6.42 -1.01 14.91
CA ILE A 138 -5.05 -0.52 14.71
C ILE A 138 -4.27 -0.51 16.02
N LEU A 139 -4.89 -0.01 17.10
CA LEU A 139 -4.23 0.23 18.38
C LEU A 139 -3.47 -1.02 18.90
N PRO A 140 -4.05 -2.23 18.94
CA PRO A 140 -3.35 -3.41 19.44
C PRO A 140 -2.15 -3.84 18.57
N ILE A 141 -2.14 -3.47 17.29
CA ILE A 141 -1.01 -3.76 16.38
C ILE A 141 0.14 -2.81 16.71
N VAL A 142 -0.15 -1.52 16.83
CA VAL A 142 0.85 -0.49 17.13
C VAL A 142 1.47 -0.72 18.51
N GLU A 143 0.66 -0.94 19.54
CA GLU A 143 1.15 -1.19 20.91
C GLU A 143 2.06 -2.41 20.97
N ARG A 144 1.63 -3.52 20.35
CA ARG A 144 2.42 -4.75 20.36
C ARG A 144 3.67 -4.65 19.49
N LEU A 145 3.63 -3.94 18.36
CA LEU A 145 4.81 -3.68 17.54
C LEU A 145 5.86 -2.87 18.31
N VAL A 146 5.45 -1.78 18.96
CA VAL A 146 6.36 -0.92 19.75
C VAL A 146 6.98 -1.69 20.92
N ALA A 147 6.24 -2.61 21.54
CA ALA A 147 6.72 -3.44 22.64
C ALA A 147 7.52 -4.69 22.19
N HIS A 148 7.55 -5.00 20.89
CA HIS A 148 8.16 -6.24 20.39
C HIS A 148 9.70 -6.16 20.42
N HIS A 149 10.37 -7.21 20.88
CA HIS A 149 11.84 -7.27 20.94
C HIS A 149 12.51 -7.15 19.57
N ASP A 150 11.88 -7.67 18.51
CA ASP A 150 12.28 -7.49 17.10
C ASP A 150 11.54 -6.35 16.37
N ALA A 151 11.07 -5.30 17.07
CA ALA A 151 10.26 -4.22 16.50
C ALA A 151 10.86 -3.62 15.22
N GLU A 152 12.16 -3.34 15.18
CA GLU A 152 12.84 -2.78 14.00
C GLU A 152 12.74 -3.68 12.77
N ARG A 153 12.91 -4.99 12.95
CA ARG A 153 12.85 -5.97 11.86
C ARG A 153 11.43 -6.15 11.36
N LEU A 154 10.46 -6.18 12.28
CA LEU A 154 9.04 -6.23 11.92
C LEU A 154 8.61 -4.96 11.18
N HIS A 155 8.99 -3.78 11.68
CA HIS A 155 8.73 -2.50 11.03
C HIS A 155 9.29 -2.45 9.60
N ARG A 156 10.57 -2.80 9.40
CA ARG A 156 11.15 -2.89 8.05
C ARG A 156 10.39 -3.85 7.14
N SER A 157 9.92 -4.97 7.68
CA SER A 157 9.09 -5.91 6.93
C SER A 157 7.75 -5.29 6.52
N MET A 158 7.13 -4.46 7.39
CA MET A 158 5.90 -3.73 7.05
C MET A 158 6.15 -2.65 5.99
N VAL A 159 7.31 -1.98 5.99
CA VAL A 159 7.71 -1.03 4.93
C VAL A 159 7.84 -1.76 3.59
N HIS A 160 8.54 -2.90 3.53
CA HIS A 160 8.61 -3.69 2.29
C HIS A 160 7.24 -4.25 1.86
N TYR A 161 6.35 -4.53 2.80
CA TYR A 161 4.97 -4.90 2.47
C TYR A 161 4.24 -3.73 1.79
N ASN A 162 4.44 -2.50 2.23
CA ASN A 162 3.91 -1.31 1.55
C ASN A 162 4.46 -1.16 0.12
N GLU A 163 5.73 -1.45 -0.12
CA GLU A 163 6.29 -1.46 -1.48
C GLU A 163 5.52 -2.39 -2.41
N ALA A 164 5.13 -3.58 -1.93
CA ALA A 164 4.29 -4.49 -2.68
C ALA A 164 2.89 -3.89 -2.94
N LEU A 165 2.30 -3.23 -1.94
CA LEU A 165 0.97 -2.59 -2.03
C LEU A 165 0.97 -1.41 -3.03
N LEU A 166 2.03 -0.60 -3.07
CA LEU A 166 2.17 0.55 -3.98
C LEU A 166 2.13 0.16 -5.45
N VAL A 167 2.59 -1.06 -5.76
CA VAL A 167 2.58 -1.60 -7.12
C VAL A 167 1.54 -2.72 -7.28
N TRP A 168 0.47 -2.71 -6.48
CA TRP A 168 -0.56 -3.75 -6.51
C TRP A 168 -1.59 -3.55 -7.64
N ARG A 169 -1.13 -3.63 -8.88
CA ARG A 169 -1.95 -3.48 -10.09
C ARG A 169 -1.56 -4.48 -11.18
N PRO A 170 -2.41 -4.68 -12.20
CA PRO A 170 -2.08 -5.55 -13.33
C PRO A 170 -0.79 -5.13 -14.04
N GLY A 171 0.08 -6.08 -14.36
CA GLY A 171 1.33 -5.85 -15.09
C GLY A 171 2.54 -5.51 -14.22
N THR A 172 2.36 -5.31 -12.90
CA THR A 172 3.45 -5.05 -11.94
C THR A 172 3.63 -6.19 -10.93
N GLU A 173 3.07 -7.37 -11.20
CA GLU A 173 3.10 -8.52 -10.30
C GLU A 173 4.51 -8.95 -9.91
N LEU A 174 5.46 -8.88 -10.85
CA LEU A 174 6.87 -9.17 -10.61
C LEU A 174 7.43 -8.38 -9.43
N ARG A 175 7.28 -7.05 -9.46
CA ARG A 175 7.76 -6.14 -8.41
C ARG A 175 7.04 -6.38 -7.09
N ALA A 176 5.73 -6.63 -7.14
CA ALA A 176 4.97 -6.95 -5.93
C ALA A 176 5.49 -8.23 -5.26
N VAL A 177 5.74 -9.29 -6.04
CA VAL A 177 6.24 -10.57 -5.51
C VAL A 177 7.67 -10.46 -5.01
N GLU A 178 8.54 -9.70 -5.68
CA GLU A 178 9.90 -9.39 -5.21
C GLU A 178 9.85 -8.71 -3.83
N SER A 179 9.06 -7.63 -3.68
CA SER A 179 8.89 -6.95 -2.40
C SER A 179 8.32 -7.89 -1.32
N LEU A 180 7.32 -8.72 -1.63
CA LEU A 180 6.80 -9.74 -0.69
C LEU A 180 7.86 -10.77 -0.29
N PHE A 181 8.76 -11.14 -1.19
CA PHE A 181 9.83 -12.08 -0.87
C PHE A 181 10.85 -11.45 0.09
N LEU A 182 11.20 -10.16 -0.10
CA LEU A 182 12.02 -9.40 0.85
C LEU A 182 11.37 -9.31 2.25
N VAL A 183 10.04 -9.18 2.32
CA VAL A 183 9.31 -9.29 3.59
C VAL A 183 9.54 -10.67 4.20
N ALA A 184 9.38 -11.74 3.41
CA ALA A 184 9.56 -13.11 3.89
C ALA A 184 10.99 -13.38 4.38
N GLU A 185 12.01 -12.87 3.70
CA GLU A 185 13.41 -12.95 4.14
C GLU A 185 13.67 -12.18 5.43
N THR A 186 13.09 -10.99 5.54
CA THR A 186 13.29 -10.13 6.71
C THR A 186 12.63 -10.72 7.95
N VAL A 187 11.43 -11.30 7.81
CA VAL A 187 10.61 -11.81 8.92
C VAL A 187 10.95 -13.24 9.35
N ALA A 188 11.49 -14.07 8.47
CA ALA A 188 11.76 -15.48 8.76
C ALA A 188 12.64 -15.75 10.00
N PRO A 189 13.69 -14.95 10.31
CA PRO A 189 14.42 -15.09 11.56
C PRO A 189 13.56 -14.90 12.82
N VAL A 190 12.62 -13.94 12.79
CA VAL A 190 11.68 -13.68 13.90
C VAL A 190 10.70 -14.83 14.05
N ALA A 191 10.13 -15.28 12.92
CA ALA A 191 9.22 -16.42 12.90
C ALA A 191 9.89 -17.69 13.43
N LEU A 192 11.14 -17.94 13.02
CA LEU A 192 11.93 -19.06 13.52
C LEU A 192 12.16 -18.98 15.03
N ALA A 193 12.62 -17.83 15.54
CA ALA A 193 12.87 -17.64 16.96
C ALA A 193 11.58 -17.81 17.79
N SER A 194 10.47 -17.23 17.34
CA SER A 194 9.15 -17.37 17.98
C SER A 194 8.68 -18.83 17.99
N TYR A 195 8.80 -19.54 16.86
CA TYR A 195 8.44 -20.95 16.77
C TYR A 195 9.28 -21.84 17.69
N GLN A 196 10.59 -21.58 17.76
CA GLN A 196 11.50 -22.29 18.67
C GLN A 196 11.15 -22.07 20.13
N ALA A 197 10.88 -20.82 20.52
CA ALA A 197 10.50 -20.48 21.89
C ALA A 197 9.16 -21.14 22.29
N MET A 198 8.16 -21.06 21.42
CA MET A 198 6.83 -21.62 21.67
C MET A 198 6.85 -23.15 21.80
N ASN A 199 7.63 -23.84 20.96
CA ASN A 199 7.70 -25.30 20.92
C ASN A 199 8.86 -25.89 21.75
N ARG A 200 9.71 -25.03 22.33
CA ARG A 200 10.92 -25.41 23.08
C ARG A 200 11.87 -26.30 22.27
N LEU A 201 12.06 -25.96 20.99
CA LEU A 201 12.87 -26.74 20.05
C LEU A 201 14.26 -26.13 19.82
N SER A 202 15.29 -26.97 19.90
CA SER A 202 16.65 -26.64 19.47
C SER A 202 16.80 -26.63 17.94
N ASP A 203 17.88 -26.03 17.45
CA ASP A 203 18.26 -26.02 16.03
C ASP A 203 18.40 -27.46 15.47
N GLN A 204 18.96 -28.39 16.25
CA GLN A 204 19.07 -29.80 15.88
C GLN A 204 17.70 -30.48 15.74
N GLU A 205 16.80 -30.30 16.71
CA GLU A 205 15.47 -30.91 16.69
C GLU A 205 14.63 -30.37 15.53
N LEU A 206 14.72 -29.07 15.25
CA LEU A 206 14.09 -28.47 14.07
C LEU A 206 14.62 -29.06 12.78
N ALA A 207 15.94 -29.18 12.63
CA ALA A 207 16.51 -29.73 11.41
C ALA A 207 16.15 -31.21 11.17
N LEU A 208 15.99 -32.00 12.24
CA LEU A 208 15.48 -33.37 12.14
C LEU A 208 14.02 -33.39 11.68
N THR A 209 13.21 -32.46 12.19
CA THR A 209 11.78 -32.34 11.87
C THR A 209 11.56 -31.80 10.46
N TRP A 210 12.39 -30.86 10.01
CA TRP A 210 12.32 -30.15 8.74
C TRP A 210 13.31 -30.68 7.69
N LYS A 211 13.63 -31.97 7.75
CA LYS A 211 14.58 -32.64 6.85
C LYS A 211 14.19 -32.56 5.36
N ASP A 212 12.93 -32.26 5.04
CA ASP A 212 12.43 -32.07 3.67
C ASP A 212 12.74 -30.69 3.07
N VAL A 213 13.16 -29.72 3.91
CA VAL A 213 13.52 -28.36 3.51
C VAL A 213 14.97 -28.01 3.82
N ILE A 214 15.59 -28.64 4.81
CA ILE A 214 16.97 -28.37 5.23
C ILE A 214 17.90 -29.43 4.62
N ALA A 215 18.47 -29.10 3.47
CA ALA A 215 19.49 -29.91 2.81
C ALA A 215 20.89 -29.43 3.23
N GLY A 216 21.30 -29.74 4.46
CA GLY A 216 22.67 -29.46 4.92
C GLY A 216 23.66 -30.53 4.46
N PRO A 217 24.93 -30.18 4.16
CA PRO A 217 25.98 -31.17 3.97
C PRO A 217 26.09 -32.04 5.24
N ARG A 218 26.17 -33.36 5.06
CA ARG A 218 26.35 -34.28 6.18
C ARG A 218 27.82 -34.48 6.50
N CYS A 219 28.15 -34.63 7.77
CA CYS A 219 29.50 -34.94 8.20
C CYS A 219 29.93 -36.27 7.59
N PRO A 220 31.02 -36.33 6.80
CA PRO A 220 31.45 -37.59 6.17
C PRO A 220 31.90 -38.65 7.19
N LYS A 221 32.22 -38.25 8.43
CA LYS A 221 32.67 -39.16 9.50
C LYS A 221 31.51 -39.72 10.35
N CYS A 222 30.51 -38.90 10.67
CA CYS A 222 29.43 -39.30 11.59
C CYS A 222 28.02 -39.18 11.00
N ASN A 223 27.89 -38.79 9.73
CA ASN A 223 26.63 -38.65 8.98
C ASN A 223 25.57 -37.69 9.59
N HIS A 224 25.92 -36.90 10.61
CA HIS A 224 25.05 -35.85 11.13
C HIS A 224 25.05 -34.63 10.21
N ALA A 225 23.90 -33.96 10.05
CA ALA A 225 23.80 -32.76 9.23
C ALA A 225 24.58 -31.60 9.87
N TRP A 226 25.46 -30.95 9.12
CA TRP A 226 26.00 -29.64 9.49
C TRP A 226 24.90 -28.62 9.22
N ILE A 227 24.11 -28.31 10.25
CA ILE A 227 22.99 -27.38 10.13
C ILE A 227 23.55 -25.97 10.31
N ARG A 228 23.50 -25.15 9.27
CA ARG A 228 23.81 -23.72 9.40
C ARG A 228 22.54 -22.99 9.77
N ARG A 229 22.65 -21.93 10.59
CA ARG A 229 21.50 -21.08 10.95
C ARG A 229 20.78 -20.54 9.71
N GLY A 230 21.53 -20.25 8.63
CA GLY A 230 20.96 -19.83 7.35
C GLY A 230 20.02 -20.86 6.72
N ASP A 231 20.30 -22.16 6.86
CA ASP A 231 19.44 -23.22 6.31
C ASP A 231 18.12 -23.31 7.08
N LEU A 232 18.16 -23.12 8.40
CA LEU A 232 16.96 -23.03 9.24
C LEU A 232 16.12 -21.81 8.89
N VAL A 233 16.72 -20.66 8.63
CA VAL A 233 16.02 -19.45 8.19
C VAL A 233 15.38 -19.66 6.80
N ALA A 234 16.09 -20.33 5.88
CA ALA A 234 15.51 -20.71 4.59
C ALA A 234 14.33 -21.68 4.75
N GLY A 235 14.44 -22.67 5.65
CA GLY A 235 13.34 -23.55 6.02
C GLY A 235 12.16 -22.81 6.63
N ALA A 236 12.41 -21.86 7.53
CA ALA A 236 11.40 -21.04 8.19
C ALA A 236 10.61 -20.18 7.20
N ARG A 237 11.24 -19.65 6.14
CA ARG A 237 10.52 -18.98 5.05
C ARG A 237 9.43 -19.89 4.48
N ARG A 238 9.78 -21.11 4.08
CA ARG A 238 8.80 -22.05 3.52
C ARG A 238 7.77 -22.52 4.57
N LYS A 239 8.23 -22.99 5.72
CA LYS A 239 7.39 -23.67 6.72
C LYS A 239 6.51 -22.71 7.52
N LEU A 240 7.01 -21.52 7.86
CA LEU A 240 6.33 -20.59 8.75
C LEU A 240 5.75 -19.39 8.01
N VAL A 241 6.52 -18.74 7.13
CA VAL A 241 6.03 -17.54 6.43
C VAL A 241 5.04 -17.90 5.32
N PHE A 242 5.35 -18.93 4.53
CA PHE A 242 4.48 -19.44 3.48
C PHE A 242 3.59 -20.61 3.95
N ASP A 243 3.50 -20.90 5.25
CA ASP A 243 2.59 -21.92 5.81
C ASP A 243 2.73 -23.30 5.12
N ASP A 244 3.97 -23.69 4.78
CA ASP A 244 4.35 -24.87 3.99
C ASP A 244 3.68 -25.00 2.61
N LYS A 245 3.09 -23.92 2.07
CA LYS A 245 2.59 -23.81 0.69
C LYS A 245 3.77 -23.78 -0.29
N THR A 246 4.31 -24.96 -0.52
CA THR A 246 5.58 -25.19 -1.22
C THR A 246 5.60 -24.57 -2.61
N GLU A 247 4.50 -24.66 -3.36
CA GLU A 247 4.46 -24.12 -4.73
C GLU A 247 4.44 -22.59 -4.76
N VAL A 248 3.72 -21.95 -3.83
CA VAL A 248 3.70 -20.49 -3.68
C VAL A 248 5.09 -19.99 -3.32
N TYR A 249 5.74 -20.62 -2.33
CA TYR A 249 7.12 -20.31 -1.94
C TYR A 249 8.11 -20.46 -3.10
N ARG A 250 8.04 -21.57 -3.85
CA ARG A 250 8.94 -21.83 -4.98
C ARG A 250 8.79 -20.79 -6.08
N ARG A 251 7.56 -20.42 -6.43
CA ARG A 251 7.29 -19.36 -7.42
C ARG A 251 7.81 -18.01 -6.96
N ALA A 252 7.47 -17.61 -5.74
CA ALA A 252 7.93 -16.34 -5.17
C ALA A 252 9.47 -16.26 -5.13
N LYS A 253 10.13 -17.34 -4.70
CA LYS A 253 11.60 -17.43 -4.72
C LYS A 253 12.18 -17.33 -6.12
N ARG A 254 11.62 -18.06 -7.10
CA ARG A 254 12.08 -17.99 -8.50
C ARG A 254 11.95 -16.59 -9.07
N VAL A 255 10.87 -15.88 -8.74
CA VAL A 255 10.67 -14.48 -9.16
C VAL A 255 11.73 -13.58 -8.56
N SER A 256 11.97 -13.64 -7.25
CA SER A 256 13.03 -12.84 -6.58
C SER A 256 14.41 -13.13 -7.17
N ASP A 257 14.84 -14.40 -7.13
CA ASP A 257 16.15 -14.83 -7.65
C ASP A 257 16.32 -14.46 -9.15
N GLY A 258 15.24 -14.60 -9.93
CA GLY A 258 15.23 -14.35 -11.37
C GLY A 258 15.41 -12.87 -11.71
N LEU A 259 14.81 -11.97 -10.93
CA LEU A 259 14.97 -10.53 -11.08
C LEU A 259 16.36 -10.06 -10.64
N GLU A 260 16.87 -10.59 -9.52
CA GLU A 260 18.17 -10.21 -8.97
C GLU A 260 19.35 -10.67 -9.84
N HIS A 261 19.21 -11.82 -10.50
CA HIS A 261 20.31 -12.46 -11.21
C HIS A 261 20.18 -12.47 -12.74
N GLY A 262 19.01 -12.13 -13.29
CA GLY A 262 18.82 -11.91 -14.73
C GLY A 262 18.91 -13.15 -15.63
N PHE A 263 18.97 -14.37 -15.06
CA PHE A 263 19.17 -15.61 -15.83
C PHE A 263 17.89 -16.26 -16.35
N GLN A 264 16.71 -15.73 -15.99
CA GLN A 264 15.41 -16.35 -16.33
C GLN A 264 14.64 -15.55 -17.40
N ASN A 265 13.80 -16.25 -18.16
CA ASN A 265 12.93 -15.66 -19.17
C ASN A 265 11.83 -14.80 -18.52
N LEU A 266 11.76 -13.53 -18.88
CA LEU A 266 10.84 -12.55 -18.28
C LEU A 266 9.34 -12.96 -18.38
N PRO A 267 8.80 -13.39 -19.53
CA PRO A 267 7.44 -13.94 -19.61
C PRO A 267 7.14 -15.07 -18.61
N ALA A 268 8.09 -16.00 -18.39
CA ALA A 268 7.90 -17.08 -17.42
C ALA A 268 7.85 -16.55 -15.98
N LEU A 269 8.72 -15.59 -15.63
CA LEU A 269 8.68 -14.91 -14.34
C LEU A 269 7.36 -14.16 -14.12
N GLN A 270 6.84 -13.48 -15.16
CA GLN A 270 5.57 -12.78 -15.09
C GLN A 270 4.41 -13.74 -14.78
N GLU A 271 4.41 -14.92 -15.39
CA GLU A 271 3.38 -15.93 -15.15
C GLU A 271 3.45 -16.52 -13.73
N ASP A 272 4.66 -16.85 -13.27
CA ASP A 272 4.89 -17.28 -11.89
C ASP A 272 4.39 -16.22 -10.90
N ALA A 273 4.74 -14.94 -11.13
CA ALA A 273 4.33 -13.84 -10.29
C ALA A 273 2.80 -13.66 -10.29
N ARG A 274 2.17 -13.60 -11.48
CA ARG A 274 0.71 -13.50 -11.60
C ARG A 274 -0.02 -14.58 -10.83
N THR A 275 0.48 -15.81 -10.87
CA THR A 275 -0.20 -16.96 -10.27
C THR A 275 -0.01 -17.04 -8.75
N CYS A 276 1.11 -16.54 -8.20
CA CYS A 276 1.39 -16.65 -6.77
C CYS A 276 1.16 -15.37 -5.96
N ARG A 277 1.08 -14.19 -6.60
CA ARG A 277 1.08 -12.88 -5.91
C ARG A 277 0.05 -12.78 -4.78
N ASP A 278 -1.21 -13.08 -5.06
CA ASP A 278 -2.29 -12.86 -4.12
C ASP A 278 -2.22 -13.80 -2.90
N GLU A 279 -1.92 -15.09 -3.13
CA GLU A 279 -1.74 -16.07 -2.03
C GLU A 279 -0.46 -15.77 -1.23
N ALA A 280 0.62 -15.36 -1.90
CA ALA A 280 1.85 -14.94 -1.22
C ALA A 280 1.61 -13.74 -0.29
N ALA A 281 0.89 -12.71 -0.73
CA ALA A 281 0.55 -11.57 0.12
C ALA A 281 -0.29 -11.98 1.33
N ALA A 282 -1.30 -12.84 1.14
CA ALA A 282 -2.13 -13.32 2.24
C ALA A 282 -1.30 -14.08 3.30
N LEU A 283 -0.41 -14.98 2.87
CA LEU A 283 0.45 -15.76 3.76
C LEU A 283 1.48 -14.89 4.49
N VAL A 284 2.17 -14.02 3.75
CA VAL A 284 3.16 -13.09 4.31
C VAL A 284 2.51 -12.14 5.32
N ARG A 285 1.34 -11.57 5.00
CA ARG A 285 0.59 -10.69 5.90
C ARG A 285 0.08 -11.44 7.13
N LYS A 286 -0.42 -12.66 6.97
CA LYS A 286 -0.81 -13.55 8.08
C LYS A 286 0.37 -13.80 9.01
N CYS A 287 1.55 -14.07 8.48
CA CYS A 287 2.77 -14.27 9.27
C CYS A 287 3.17 -12.98 10.01
N LEU A 288 3.25 -11.85 9.31
CA LEU A 288 3.59 -10.55 9.91
C LEU A 288 2.69 -10.19 11.09
N LEU A 289 1.37 -10.28 10.89
CA LEU A 289 0.41 -10.00 11.94
C LEU A 289 0.46 -11.08 13.03
N GLY A 290 0.58 -12.36 12.67
CA GLY A 290 0.65 -13.45 13.64
C GLY A 290 1.85 -13.37 14.60
N LEU A 291 2.93 -12.69 14.24
CA LEU A 291 4.07 -12.48 15.14
C LEU A 291 3.82 -11.41 16.21
N LEU A 292 2.81 -10.56 16.01
CA LEU A 292 2.43 -9.55 17.00
C LEU A 292 1.38 -10.07 17.98
N PHE A 293 0.77 -11.21 17.75
CA PHE A 293 -0.36 -11.72 18.55
C PHE A 293 -0.04 -13.12 19.07
N THR A 294 -0.73 -13.53 20.14
CA THR A 294 -0.60 -14.89 20.65
C THR A 294 -1.57 -15.82 19.91
N PRO A 295 -1.35 -17.15 19.91
CA PRO A 295 -2.30 -18.11 19.33
C PRO A 295 -3.72 -18.00 19.90
N GLU A 296 -3.86 -17.56 21.15
CA GLU A 296 -5.14 -17.40 21.85
C GLU A 296 -5.88 -16.11 21.45
N GLU A 297 -5.16 -15.10 20.95
CA GLU A 297 -5.71 -13.81 20.52
C GLU A 297 -5.37 -13.54 19.04
N PRO A 298 -5.80 -14.37 18.08
CA PRO A 298 -5.41 -14.19 16.69
C PRO A 298 -5.96 -12.88 16.11
N PRO A 299 -5.26 -12.26 15.13
CA PRO A 299 -5.68 -11.03 14.46
C PRO A 299 -6.81 -11.28 13.44
N THR A 300 -7.79 -12.13 13.77
CA THR A 300 -8.84 -12.60 12.87
C THR A 300 -9.65 -11.47 12.20
N PRO A 301 -10.11 -10.42 12.93
CA PRO A 301 -10.90 -9.36 12.30
C PRO A 301 -10.18 -8.66 11.16
N ILE A 302 -8.85 -8.51 11.27
CA ILE A 302 -8.06 -7.78 10.28
C ILE A 302 -7.52 -8.67 9.15
N LEU A 303 -7.65 -9.99 9.29
CA LEU A 303 -7.41 -10.97 8.23
C LEU A 303 -8.69 -11.33 7.45
N ALA A 304 -9.86 -10.88 7.92
CA ALA A 304 -11.14 -11.09 7.26
C ALA A 304 -11.50 -9.95 6.30
N ALA A 305 -12.57 -10.14 5.52
CA ALA A 305 -13.11 -9.08 4.66
C ALA A 305 -13.50 -7.83 5.49
N PRO A 306 -13.26 -6.61 4.98
CA PRO A 306 -12.74 -6.29 3.64
C PRO A 306 -11.20 -6.27 3.54
N PHE A 307 -10.47 -6.65 4.58
CA PHE A 307 -9.01 -6.55 4.69
C PHE A 307 -8.26 -7.79 4.17
N ASP A 308 -8.97 -8.86 3.83
CA ASP A 308 -8.42 -10.13 3.31
C ASP A 308 -7.67 -9.95 1.98
N LYS A 309 -8.00 -8.89 1.23
CA LYS A 309 -7.35 -8.55 -0.05
C LYS A 309 -6.72 -7.16 -0.03
N PRO A 310 -5.52 -7.00 -0.64
CA PRO A 310 -4.94 -5.68 -0.82
C PRO A 310 -5.86 -4.74 -1.58
N LEU A 311 -6.01 -3.50 -1.08
CA LEU A 311 -6.70 -2.45 -1.83
C LEU A 311 -5.77 -1.93 -2.92
N ARG A 312 -6.28 -1.86 -4.15
CA ARG A 312 -5.55 -1.26 -5.26
C ARG A 312 -5.63 0.25 -5.18
N ARG A 313 -4.48 0.90 -5.37
CA ARG A 313 -4.38 2.33 -5.64
C ARG A 313 -4.43 2.59 -7.14
N ASP A 314 -5.53 2.19 -7.76
CA ASP A 314 -5.73 2.39 -9.20
C ASP A 314 -6.28 3.82 -9.44
N PRO A 315 -5.76 4.56 -10.43
CA PRO A 315 -6.43 5.77 -10.89
C PRO A 315 -7.82 5.42 -11.45
N VAL A 316 -8.73 6.40 -11.43
CA VAL A 316 -10.04 6.25 -12.06
C VAL A 316 -9.87 6.35 -13.57
N ASP A 317 -9.60 5.20 -14.20
CA ASP A 317 -9.38 5.10 -15.65
C ASP A 317 -10.70 4.80 -16.39
N ARG A 318 -11.04 5.67 -17.34
CA ARG A 318 -12.18 5.49 -18.25
C ARG A 318 -11.70 5.00 -19.61
N GLN A 319 -12.24 3.88 -20.06
CA GLN A 319 -12.03 3.35 -21.41
C GLN A 319 -13.17 3.78 -22.33
N LEU A 320 -12.81 4.31 -23.50
CA LEU A 320 -13.74 4.61 -24.58
C LEU A 320 -13.47 3.61 -25.72
N THR A 321 -14.48 2.86 -26.12
CA THR A 321 -14.41 1.98 -27.29
C THR A 321 -15.46 2.43 -28.30
N MET A 322 -15.08 2.54 -29.58
CA MET A 322 -15.98 2.90 -30.67
C MET A 322 -15.45 2.31 -31.98
N ASN A 323 -16.31 2.14 -32.97
CA ASN A 323 -15.82 1.86 -34.33
C ASN A 323 -15.62 3.18 -35.08
N LEU A 324 -14.58 3.22 -35.89
CA LEU A 324 -14.33 4.32 -36.81
C LEU A 324 -14.59 3.81 -38.23
N ASN A 325 -15.60 4.38 -38.88
CA ASN A 325 -16.03 3.97 -40.20
C ASN A 325 -15.75 5.08 -41.21
N GLY A 326 -15.24 4.73 -42.38
CA GLY A 326 -15.01 5.66 -43.48
C GLY A 326 -14.01 5.10 -44.49
N ALA A 327 -14.17 5.45 -45.76
CA ALA A 327 -13.23 5.09 -46.82
C ALA A 327 -12.04 6.05 -46.81
N ALA A 328 -11.22 6.01 -45.75
CA ALA A 328 -10.04 6.84 -45.59
C ALA A 328 -8.80 5.98 -45.33
N GLY A 329 -7.68 6.30 -45.98
CA GLY A 329 -6.39 5.62 -45.74
C GLY A 329 -5.76 5.97 -44.39
N ALA A 330 -6.17 7.09 -43.79
CA ALA A 330 -5.79 7.51 -42.44
C ALA A 330 -7.05 7.88 -41.66
N LEU A 331 -7.13 7.48 -40.38
CA LEU A 331 -8.28 7.75 -39.50
C LEU A 331 -8.10 9.01 -38.65
N ALA A 332 -6.89 9.55 -38.61
CA ALA A 332 -6.54 10.75 -37.84
C ALA A 332 -6.80 12.03 -38.65
N PRO A 333 -7.17 13.14 -37.99
CA PRO A 333 -7.26 14.44 -38.67
C PRO A 333 -5.89 14.88 -39.22
N VAL A 334 -5.91 15.78 -40.20
CA VAL A 334 -4.68 16.32 -40.83
C VAL A 334 -3.75 16.89 -39.75
N GLY A 335 -2.46 16.54 -39.83
CA GLY A 335 -1.44 16.95 -38.86
C GLY A 335 -1.34 16.08 -37.61
N HIS A 336 -2.19 15.06 -37.46
CA HIS A 336 -2.15 14.13 -36.34
C HIS A 336 -1.84 12.69 -36.79
N ARG A 337 -1.17 11.93 -35.90
CA ARG A 337 -0.90 10.49 -36.12
C ARG A 337 -2.04 9.59 -35.66
N HIS A 338 -2.91 10.10 -34.78
CA HIS A 338 -4.01 9.36 -34.18
C HIS A 338 -5.28 10.20 -34.16
N PRO A 339 -6.47 9.57 -34.15
CA PRO A 339 -7.72 10.23 -33.76
C PRO A 339 -7.58 11.03 -32.47
N VAL A 340 -8.25 12.18 -32.41
CA VAL A 340 -8.19 13.07 -31.24
C VAL A 340 -9.53 13.03 -30.51
N ILE A 341 -9.46 12.84 -29.20
CA ILE A 341 -10.62 12.89 -28.30
C ILE A 341 -10.32 13.94 -27.24
N ARG A 342 -11.17 14.96 -27.14
CA ARG A 342 -11.12 15.95 -26.06
C ARG A 342 -12.25 15.68 -25.10
N VAL A 343 -11.91 15.42 -23.85
CA VAL A 343 -12.85 15.12 -22.79
C VAL A 343 -12.93 16.31 -21.84
N GLN A 344 -14.14 16.77 -21.55
CA GLN A 344 -14.44 17.67 -20.45
C GLN A 344 -15.37 16.93 -19.51
N GLN A 345 -14.97 16.72 -18.27
CA GLN A 345 -15.74 15.92 -17.31
C GLN A 345 -15.71 16.58 -15.93
N THR A 346 -16.80 16.42 -15.19
CA THR A 346 -16.98 16.94 -13.84
C THR A 346 -17.58 15.85 -12.97
N ILE A 347 -17.06 15.68 -11.76
CA ILE A 347 -17.66 14.81 -10.74
C ILE A 347 -18.85 15.55 -10.15
N LYS A 348 -20.03 14.93 -10.20
CA LYS A 348 -21.29 15.47 -9.67
C LYS A 348 -21.59 14.97 -8.28
N ASP A 349 -21.21 13.73 -8.00
CA ASP A 349 -21.41 13.14 -6.69
C ASP A 349 -20.37 12.04 -6.44
N LEU A 350 -20.09 11.79 -5.16
CA LEU A 350 -19.19 10.74 -4.69
C LEU A 350 -19.79 10.09 -3.45
N VAL A 351 -19.89 8.76 -3.45
CA VAL A 351 -20.25 7.95 -2.28
C VAL A 351 -19.10 7.00 -1.97
N LEU A 352 -18.44 7.18 -0.83
CA LEU A 352 -17.37 6.31 -0.36
C LEU A 352 -17.95 5.16 0.47
N ARG A 353 -17.42 3.95 0.28
CA ARG A 353 -17.79 2.78 1.09
C ARG A 353 -16.66 2.39 2.06
N PRO A 354 -16.97 1.70 3.17
CA PRO A 354 -15.95 1.28 4.12
C PRO A 354 -14.92 0.29 3.55
N ASP A 355 -15.29 -0.52 2.56
CA ASP A 355 -14.42 -1.54 1.96
C ASP A 355 -13.31 -0.97 1.05
N GLY A 356 -13.38 0.31 0.72
CA GLY A 356 -12.48 1.00 -0.20
C GLY A 356 -13.06 1.30 -1.58
N SER A 357 -14.24 0.76 -1.90
CA SER A 357 -14.95 1.10 -3.13
C SER A 357 -15.62 2.47 -3.04
N ALA A 358 -15.92 3.05 -4.20
CA ALA A 358 -16.66 4.31 -4.30
C ALA A 358 -17.67 4.27 -5.45
N GLU A 359 -18.74 5.04 -5.35
CA GLU A 359 -19.63 5.35 -6.48
C GLU A 359 -19.39 6.80 -6.87
N ILE A 360 -18.99 7.04 -8.11
CA ILE A 360 -18.61 8.37 -8.62
C ILE A 360 -19.61 8.72 -9.71
N THR A 361 -20.48 9.70 -9.50
CA THR A 361 -21.34 10.19 -10.59
C THR A 361 -20.62 11.28 -11.35
N THR A 362 -20.61 11.22 -12.68
CA THR A 362 -19.92 12.22 -13.51
C THR A 362 -20.79 12.72 -14.64
N GLU A 363 -20.58 13.96 -15.03
CA GLU A 363 -21.15 14.55 -16.25
C GLU A 363 -20.01 15.01 -17.14
N GLY A 364 -20.13 14.85 -18.45
CA GLY A 364 -19.08 15.29 -19.35
C GLY A 364 -19.47 15.33 -20.82
N THR A 365 -18.64 16.02 -21.60
CA THR A 365 -18.74 16.13 -23.06
C THR A 365 -17.50 15.55 -23.71
N TYR A 366 -17.71 14.76 -24.76
CA TYR A 366 -16.66 14.19 -25.59
C TYR A 366 -16.70 14.86 -26.96
N ASN A 367 -15.59 15.47 -27.35
CA ASN A 367 -15.42 16.04 -28.68
C ASN A 367 -14.42 15.18 -29.46
N PHE A 368 -14.86 14.64 -30.57
CA PHE A 368 -14.07 13.75 -31.41
C PHE A 368 -13.58 14.48 -32.65
N SER A 369 -12.37 14.17 -33.09
CA SER A 369 -11.83 14.67 -34.36
C SER A 369 -11.14 13.53 -35.11
N PHE A 370 -11.60 13.30 -36.33
CA PHE A 370 -11.16 12.24 -37.23
C PHE A 370 -10.76 12.82 -38.59
N ALA A 371 -10.27 11.98 -39.48
CA ALA A 371 -10.10 12.35 -40.89
C ALA A 371 -11.44 12.66 -41.56
N ASP A 372 -11.41 13.44 -42.65
CA ASP A 372 -12.59 13.75 -43.44
C ASP A 372 -13.26 12.46 -43.95
N GLY A 373 -14.59 12.39 -43.79
CA GLY A 373 -15.38 11.22 -44.16
C GLY A 373 -15.30 10.03 -43.18
N VAL A 374 -14.56 10.16 -42.08
CA VAL A 374 -14.54 9.18 -40.98
C VAL A 374 -15.53 9.58 -39.90
N VAL A 375 -16.40 8.66 -39.52
CA VAL A 375 -17.39 8.83 -38.46
C VAL A 375 -17.22 7.77 -37.37
N ALA A 376 -17.52 8.13 -36.13
CA ALA A 376 -17.57 7.18 -35.02
C ALA A 376 -18.99 6.65 -34.81
N ASP A 377 -19.11 5.34 -34.64
CA ASP A 377 -20.34 4.70 -34.16
C ASP A 377 -20.08 3.79 -32.95
N ASN A 378 -21.17 3.30 -32.35
CA ASN A 378 -21.11 2.33 -31.24
C ASN A 378 -20.17 2.75 -30.11
N LEU A 379 -20.22 4.03 -29.71
CA LEU A 379 -19.50 4.50 -28.54
C LEU A 379 -19.98 3.75 -27.29
N VAL A 380 -19.11 2.92 -26.76
CA VAL A 380 -19.25 2.23 -25.48
C VAL A 380 -18.25 2.87 -24.52
N THR A 381 -18.76 3.36 -23.39
CA THR A 381 -17.94 3.77 -22.26
C THR A 381 -17.82 2.60 -21.28
N GLY A 382 -16.63 2.41 -20.72
CA GLY A 382 -16.35 1.38 -19.72
C GLY A 382 -15.22 1.81 -18.80
N PHE A 383 -14.95 0.99 -17.78
CA PHE A 383 -13.86 1.22 -16.82
C PHE A 383 -12.75 0.19 -17.02
N GLY A 384 -11.49 0.65 -17.00
CA GLY A 384 -10.32 -0.19 -17.27
C GLY A 384 -9.95 -1.13 -16.12
N SER A 385 -10.28 -0.79 -14.87
CA SER A 385 -9.93 -1.60 -13.68
C SER A 385 -11.17 -2.25 -13.05
N ARG A 386 -11.12 -3.58 -12.86
CA ARG A 386 -12.21 -4.42 -12.31
C ARG A 386 -12.15 -4.63 -10.79
N ALA A 387 -11.26 -3.96 -10.05
CA ALA A 387 -10.96 -4.33 -8.66
C ALA A 387 -11.37 -3.29 -7.60
N THR A 388 -11.65 -2.05 -8.01
CA THR A 388 -12.36 -1.08 -7.18
C THR A 388 -13.64 -0.77 -7.91
N THR A 389 -14.78 -1.22 -7.38
CA THR A 389 -16.07 -1.10 -8.09
C THR A 389 -16.52 0.34 -8.08
N PHE A 390 -16.04 1.12 -9.05
CA PHE A 390 -16.57 2.44 -9.36
C PHE A 390 -17.86 2.29 -10.15
N ASN A 391 -19.00 2.48 -9.48
CA ASN A 391 -20.27 2.68 -10.18
C ASN A 391 -20.28 4.14 -10.66
N ILE A 392 -20.31 4.35 -11.97
CA ILE A 392 -20.42 5.70 -12.54
C ILE A 392 -21.66 5.79 -13.40
N LYS A 393 -22.55 6.72 -13.05
CA LYS A 393 -23.72 7.08 -13.85
C LYS A 393 -23.35 8.27 -14.73
N ASP A 394 -23.50 8.10 -16.04
CA ASP A 394 -23.21 9.13 -17.04
C ASP A 394 -24.50 9.79 -17.54
N VAL A 395 -24.47 11.12 -17.68
CA VAL A 395 -25.36 11.86 -18.57
C VAL A 395 -24.52 12.28 -19.78
N VAL A 396 -24.66 11.57 -20.90
CA VAL A 396 -23.93 11.87 -22.14
C VAL A 396 -24.72 12.88 -22.96
N VAL A 397 -24.25 14.12 -23.02
CA VAL A 397 -24.77 15.13 -23.97
C VAL A 397 -23.92 15.07 -25.24
N ARG A 398 -24.44 14.44 -26.29
CA ARG A 398 -23.81 14.46 -27.62
C ARG A 398 -24.04 15.83 -28.27
N ARG A 399 -22.98 16.60 -28.51
CA ARG A 399 -22.98 17.69 -29.50
C ARG A 399 -21.92 17.39 -30.54
N GLY A 400 -22.32 16.76 -31.64
CA GLY A 400 -21.51 16.72 -32.85
C GLY A 400 -21.63 18.06 -33.54
N THR A 401 -20.59 18.90 -33.49
CA THR A 401 -20.39 19.91 -34.52
C THR A 401 -19.45 19.33 -35.55
N GLU A 402 -19.96 19.06 -36.75
CA GLU A 402 -19.12 18.92 -37.94
C GLU A 402 -18.23 20.17 -38.02
N SER A 403 -16.93 20.03 -37.76
CA SER A 403 -15.98 21.05 -38.19
C SER A 403 -15.86 20.93 -39.70
N LYS A 404 -16.71 21.62 -40.45
CA LYS A 404 -16.37 21.97 -41.83
C LYS A 404 -15.13 22.84 -41.75
N GLY A 405 -14.02 22.32 -42.28
CA GLY A 405 -12.77 23.07 -42.37
C GLY A 405 -13.03 24.43 -43.02
N ALA A 406 -12.68 25.50 -42.31
CA ALA A 406 -12.43 26.77 -42.93
C ALA A 406 -11.06 26.67 -43.61
N VAL A 407 -11.05 26.79 -44.93
CA VAL A 407 -9.86 27.12 -45.73
C VAL A 407 -9.45 28.55 -45.44
#